data_AF-S4N487-F1
#
_entry.id   AF-S4N487-F1
#
_cell.length_a   1.000
_cell.length_b   1.000
_cell.length_c   1.000
_cell.angle_alpha   90.00
_cell.angle_beta   90.00
_cell.angle_gamma   90.00
#
_symmetry.space_group_name_H-M   'P 1'
#
loop_
_entity.id
_entity.type
_entity.pdbx_description
1 polymer ?
#
loop_
_entity_poly.entity_id
_entity_poly.type
_entity_poly.pdbx_seq_one_letter_code
_entity_poly.pdbx_strand_id
1 'polypeptide(L)'
;MAEPSPRHALWRQFEDEHDVGLIGDVCKGVRMITEGDAAEPHDVIALSVAGAEATEGVLAGLDSEWALYTPQQVAYAASALFAQITAAGLALEKLDAHLDVMAERGDIVMPDMEQAGRDEGGEAGRIGLAQMAMGSVGYAASTIVPPSAEEAVRLLAAAQRLAPLPVNAHETVTEVGRLLGDEAKLFTAHHDGDAQPTDHDREHCGCRIELTTPDGTLWDFRRDEGEWCLTRMADLHTVELAAGDACADPRHLAALLRQATQTTP
;
A
#
# COMPACT_ATOMS: atom_id res chain seq x y z
N MET A 1 17.34 22.26 -12.60
CA MET A 1 16.62 21.06 -12.13
C MET A 1 15.15 21.30 -12.41
N ALA A 2 14.50 20.45 -13.21
CA ALA A 2 13.06 20.53 -13.39
C ALA A 2 12.38 20.18 -12.06
N GLU A 3 11.35 20.92 -11.67
CA GLU A 3 10.52 20.55 -10.52
C GLU A 3 9.93 19.16 -10.76
N PRO A 4 9.94 18.26 -9.76
CA PRO A 4 9.29 16.97 -9.90
C PRO A 4 7.81 17.19 -10.20
N SER A 5 7.27 16.45 -11.17
CA SER A 5 5.86 16.57 -11.52
C SER A 5 5.00 16.34 -10.27
N PRO A 6 3.81 16.98 -10.15
CA PRO A 6 2.92 16.81 -8.99
C PRO A 6 2.61 15.35 -8.64
N ARG A 7 2.64 14.46 -9.63
CA ARG A 7 2.45 13.00 -9.50
C ARG A 7 3.60 12.29 -8.78
N HIS A 8 4.80 12.84 -8.82
CA HIS A 8 5.96 12.32 -8.07
C HIS A 8 6.06 12.90 -6.66
N ALA A 9 5.37 14.01 -6.40
CA ALA A 9 5.42 14.69 -5.10
C ALA A 9 4.40 14.13 -4.11
N LEU A 10 3.17 13.80 -4.55
CA LEU A 10 2.08 13.46 -3.63
C LEU A 10 2.31 12.17 -2.84
N TRP A 11 2.81 11.10 -3.47
CA TRP A 11 3.09 9.85 -2.74
C TRP A 11 4.27 9.99 -1.78
N ARG A 12 5.26 10.84 -2.10
CA ARG A 12 6.38 11.15 -1.19
C ARG A 12 5.92 11.97 0.00
N GLN A 13 5.01 12.92 -0.24
CA GLN A 13 4.38 13.68 0.84
C GLN A 13 3.64 12.76 1.81
N PHE A 14 3.07 11.64 1.35
CA PHE A 14 2.45 10.67 2.25
C PHE A 14 3.46 10.07 3.24
N GLU A 15 4.65 9.71 2.78
CA GLU A 15 5.77 9.22 3.63
C GLU A 15 6.20 10.30 4.64
N ASP A 16 6.26 11.56 4.24
CA ASP A 16 6.66 12.67 5.12
C ASP A 16 5.59 13.03 6.15
N GLU A 17 4.30 12.94 5.80
CA GLU A 17 3.17 13.35 6.64
C GLU A 17 2.69 12.26 7.60
N HIS A 18 2.88 10.99 7.22
CA HIS A 18 2.41 9.86 8.00
C HIS A 18 3.62 9.03 8.41
N ASP A 19 4.00 9.13 9.69
CA ASP A 19 5.03 8.30 10.33
C ASP A 19 4.52 6.86 10.53
N VAL A 20 4.08 6.24 9.44
CA VAL A 20 3.68 4.84 9.41
C VAL A 20 4.96 4.05 9.20
N GLY A 21 5.53 3.51 10.29
CA GLY A 21 6.84 2.85 10.28
C GLY A 21 7.02 1.84 9.13
N LEU A 22 5.96 1.15 8.71
CA LEU A 22 5.98 0.23 7.57
C LEU A 22 6.40 0.88 6.25
N ILE A 23 5.88 2.06 5.91
CA ILE A 23 6.22 2.75 4.65
C ILE A 23 7.67 3.22 4.70
N GLY A 24 8.06 3.82 5.84
CA GLY A 24 9.45 4.22 6.08
C GLY A 24 10.43 3.05 5.96
N ASP A 25 10.10 1.89 6.54
CA ASP A 25 10.93 0.69 6.49
C ASP A 25 11.08 0.13 5.08
N VAL A 26 9.98 0.04 4.32
CA VAL A 26 10.00 -0.41 2.92
C VAL A 26 10.82 0.56 2.06
N CYS A 27 10.56 1.87 2.17
CA CYS A 27 11.29 2.88 1.42
C CYS A 27 12.78 2.92 1.79
N LYS A 28 13.12 2.77 3.07
CA LYS A 28 14.50 2.68 3.56
C LYS A 28 15.23 1.46 3.00
N GLY A 29 14.57 0.31 2.95
CA GLY A 29 15.13 -0.91 2.34
C GLY A 29 15.52 -0.70 0.88
N VAL A 30 14.64 -0.05 0.09
CA VAL A 30 14.93 0.33 -1.30
C VAL A 30 16.09 1.32 -1.37
N ARG A 31 16.08 2.37 -0.54
CA ARG A 31 17.13 3.40 -0.50
C ARG A 31 18.51 2.83 -0.18
N MET A 32 18.58 1.90 0.78
CA MET A 32 19.83 1.20 1.14
C MET A 32 20.50 0.50 -0.05
N ILE A 33 19.71 0.01 -1.01
CA ILE A 33 20.23 -0.63 -2.24
C ILE A 33 20.67 0.44 -3.25
N THR A 34 19.95 1.56 -3.35
CA THR A 34 20.16 2.58 -4.39
C THR A 34 21.15 3.70 -4.04
N GLU A 35 21.44 3.93 -2.76
CA GLU A 35 22.26 5.06 -2.30
C GLU A 35 23.78 4.79 -2.32
N GLY A 36 24.21 3.59 -2.75
CA GLY A 36 25.62 3.23 -2.93
C GLY A 36 26.24 3.69 -4.26
N ASP A 37 27.57 3.88 -4.27
CA ASP A 37 28.32 4.22 -5.49
C ASP A 37 28.52 2.98 -6.38
N ALA A 38 27.57 2.80 -7.30
CA ALA A 38 27.39 1.73 -8.30
C ALA A 38 26.51 0.56 -7.82
N ALA A 39 25.33 0.43 -8.45
CA ALA A 39 24.45 -0.72 -8.27
C ALA A 39 25.07 -1.97 -8.90
N GLU A 40 25.14 -3.08 -8.16
CA GLU A 40 25.51 -4.38 -8.68
C GLU A 40 24.38 -4.96 -9.54
N PRO A 41 24.63 -5.89 -10.48
CA PRO A 41 23.57 -6.54 -11.26
C PRO A 41 22.48 -7.17 -10.37
N HIS A 42 22.88 -7.73 -9.22
CA HIS A 42 21.94 -8.31 -8.25
C HIS A 42 21.01 -7.27 -7.63
N ASP A 43 21.47 -6.03 -7.44
CA ASP A 43 20.67 -4.94 -6.89
C ASP A 43 19.55 -4.54 -7.86
N VAL A 44 19.89 -4.40 -9.15
CA VAL A 44 18.92 -4.07 -10.21
C VAL A 44 17.86 -5.17 -10.34
N ILE A 45 18.26 -6.44 -10.27
CA ILE A 45 17.34 -7.59 -10.29
C ILE A 45 16.45 -7.59 -9.04
N ALA A 46 17.04 -7.43 -7.85
CA ALA A 46 16.30 -7.42 -6.59
C ALA A 46 15.23 -6.32 -6.56
N LEU A 47 15.59 -5.10 -7.00
CA LEU A 47 14.64 -3.98 -7.09
C LEU A 47 13.52 -4.24 -8.10
N SER A 48 13.83 -4.88 -9.23
CA SER A 48 12.83 -5.23 -10.25
C SER A 48 11.83 -6.27 -9.73
N VAL A 49 12.31 -7.31 -9.05
CA VAL A 49 11.47 -8.35 -8.43
C VAL A 49 10.62 -7.75 -7.30
N ALA A 50 11.24 -6.98 -6.40
CA ALA A 50 10.51 -6.33 -5.30
C ALA A 50 9.43 -5.37 -5.81
N GLY A 51 9.70 -4.63 -6.88
CA GLY A 51 8.72 -3.76 -7.54
C GLY A 51 7.52 -4.53 -8.09
N ALA A 52 7.76 -5.67 -8.76
CA ALA A 52 6.70 -6.53 -9.29
C ALA A 52 5.83 -7.13 -8.16
N GLU A 53 6.46 -7.72 -7.15
CA GLU A 53 5.78 -8.27 -5.97
C GLU A 53 4.93 -7.21 -5.25
N ALA A 54 5.46 -6.00 -5.07
CA ALA A 54 4.72 -4.90 -4.47
C ALA A 54 3.48 -4.52 -5.30
N THR A 55 3.59 -4.46 -6.63
CA THR A 55 2.45 -4.17 -7.50
C THR A 55 1.38 -5.28 -7.46
N GLU A 56 1.78 -6.55 -7.43
CA GLU A 56 0.84 -7.67 -7.25
C GLU A 56 0.15 -7.63 -5.89
N GLY A 57 0.90 -7.31 -4.82
CA GLY A 57 0.35 -7.12 -3.49
C GLY A 57 -0.67 -5.98 -3.42
N VAL A 58 -0.42 -4.85 -4.11
CA VAL A 58 -1.40 -3.76 -4.22
C VAL A 58 -2.68 -4.22 -4.93
N LEU A 59 -2.55 -4.98 -6.03
CA LEU A 59 -3.71 -5.52 -6.73
C LEU A 59 -4.56 -6.42 -5.83
N ALA A 60 -3.93 -7.38 -5.15
CA ALA A 60 -4.62 -8.29 -4.23
C ALA A 60 -5.25 -7.53 -3.04
N GLY A 61 -4.58 -6.49 -2.54
CA GLY A 61 -5.12 -5.64 -1.47
C GLY A 61 -6.39 -4.91 -1.90
N LEU A 62 -6.45 -4.41 -3.13
CA LEU A 62 -7.60 -3.68 -3.68
C LEU A 62 -8.85 -4.54 -3.94
N ASP A 63 -8.74 -5.88 -3.89
CA ASP A 63 -9.91 -6.77 -3.91
C ASP A 63 -10.72 -6.68 -2.60
N SER A 64 -10.15 -6.12 -1.53
CA SER A 64 -10.87 -5.85 -0.29
C SER A 64 -11.74 -4.59 -0.40
N GLU A 65 -13.00 -4.70 0.04
CA GLU A 65 -13.93 -3.54 0.16
C GLU A 65 -13.33 -2.41 1.02
N TRP A 66 -12.48 -2.77 1.98
CA TRP A 66 -11.92 -1.87 2.97
C TRP A 66 -10.45 -1.55 2.72
N ALA A 67 -9.96 -1.79 1.50
CA ALA A 67 -8.57 -1.53 1.12
C ALA A 67 -8.16 -0.06 1.32
N LEU A 68 -9.06 0.88 1.03
CA LEU A 68 -8.85 2.32 1.15
C LEU A 68 -10.13 2.99 1.68
N TYR A 69 -10.02 3.81 2.73
CA TYR A 69 -11.17 4.43 3.40
C TYR A 69 -11.56 5.81 2.87
N THR A 70 -10.63 6.50 2.17
CA THR A 70 -10.84 7.88 1.74
C THR A 70 -10.40 8.15 0.30
N PRO A 71 -11.00 9.13 -0.40
CA PRO A 71 -10.52 9.57 -1.71
C PRO A 71 -9.05 10.00 -1.71
N GLN A 72 -8.56 10.56 -0.60
CA GLN A 72 -7.14 10.93 -0.45
C GLN A 72 -6.23 9.70 -0.49
N GLN A 73 -6.58 8.62 0.20
CA GLN A 73 -5.84 7.35 0.14
C GLN A 73 -5.83 6.79 -1.30
N VAL A 74 -6.94 6.90 -2.02
CA VAL A 74 -7.00 6.55 -3.45
C VAL A 74 -6.06 7.44 -4.27
N ALA A 75 -6.01 8.75 -3.99
CA ALA A 75 -5.11 9.67 -4.68
C ALA A 75 -3.63 9.30 -4.47
N TYR A 76 -3.23 8.97 -3.23
CA TYR A 76 -1.87 8.53 -2.93
C TYR A 76 -1.50 7.23 -3.65
N ALA A 77 -2.38 6.21 -3.58
CA ALA A 77 -2.17 4.94 -4.26
C ALA A 77 -2.09 5.11 -5.79
N ALA A 78 -3.01 5.87 -6.38
CA ALA A 78 -3.00 6.17 -7.81
C ALA A 78 -1.73 6.94 -8.22
N SER A 79 -1.31 7.93 -7.43
CA SER A 79 -0.07 8.69 -7.69
C SER A 79 1.17 7.77 -7.68
N ALA A 80 1.25 6.84 -6.73
CA ALA A 80 2.34 5.88 -6.65
C ALA A 80 2.33 4.90 -7.84
N LEU A 81 1.16 4.35 -8.19
CA LEU A 81 1.00 3.44 -9.33
C LEU A 81 1.36 4.11 -10.67
N PHE A 82 0.96 5.36 -10.88
CA PHE A 82 1.36 6.11 -12.08
C PHE A 82 2.86 6.39 -12.13
N ALA A 83 3.48 6.68 -10.98
CA ALA A 83 4.92 6.83 -10.89
C ALA A 83 5.64 5.50 -11.20
N GLN A 84 5.12 4.37 -10.72
CA GLN A 84 5.65 3.03 -11.02
C GLN A 84 5.56 2.70 -12.51
N ILE A 85 4.43 2.95 -13.17
CA ILE A 85 4.28 2.72 -14.63
C ILE A 85 5.31 3.55 -15.41
N THR A 86 5.45 4.83 -15.05
CA THR A 86 6.41 5.73 -15.70
C THR A 86 7.85 5.25 -15.49
N ALA A 87 8.20 4.89 -14.26
CA ALA A 87 9.54 4.41 -13.91
C ALA A 87 9.86 3.07 -14.58
N ALA A 88 8.91 2.14 -14.64
CA ALA A 88 9.05 0.85 -15.32
C ALA A 88 9.27 1.04 -16.83
N GLY A 89 8.55 1.98 -17.46
CA GLY A 89 8.77 2.34 -18.86
C GLY A 89 10.19 2.83 -19.13
N LEU A 90 10.67 3.78 -18.31
CA LEU A 90 12.04 4.28 -18.39
C LEU A 90 13.10 3.20 -18.09
N ALA A 91 12.80 2.26 -17.19
CA ALA A 91 13.69 1.14 -16.89
C ALA A 91 13.81 0.17 -18.06
N LEU A 92 12.71 -0.13 -18.77
CA LEU A 92 12.73 -0.95 -19.98
C LEU A 92 13.52 -0.29 -21.11
N GLU A 93 13.36 1.02 -21.33
CA GLU A 93 14.18 1.78 -22.28
C GLU A 93 15.68 1.74 -21.92
N LYS A 94 16.00 1.73 -20.61
CA LYS A 94 17.39 1.56 -20.15
C LYS A 94 17.92 0.14 -20.33
N LEU A 95 17.08 -0.89 -20.16
CA LEU A 95 17.46 -2.29 -20.41
C LEU A 95 17.73 -2.53 -21.89
N ASP A 96 16.90 -1.96 -22.78
CA ASP A 96 17.14 -1.90 -24.22
C ASP A 96 18.53 -1.32 -24.52
N ALA A 97 18.83 -0.11 -24.04
CA ALA A 97 20.14 0.51 -24.22
C ALA A 97 21.29 -0.31 -23.58
N HIS A 98 21.03 -1.12 -22.55
CA HIS A 98 22.05 -1.94 -21.92
C HIS A 98 22.44 -3.16 -22.77
N LEU A 99 21.54 -3.66 -23.63
CA LEU A 99 21.87 -4.71 -24.59
C LEU A 99 22.88 -4.20 -25.63
N ASP A 100 22.76 -2.96 -26.10
CA ASP A 100 23.75 -2.36 -27.00
C ASP A 100 25.13 -2.29 -26.33
N VAL A 101 25.20 -1.87 -25.06
CA VAL A 101 26.45 -1.85 -24.28
C VAL A 101 27.05 -3.24 -24.11
N MET A 102 26.21 -4.26 -23.86
CA MET A 102 26.66 -5.65 -23.79
C MET A 102 27.22 -6.13 -25.13
N ALA A 103 26.61 -5.73 -26.24
CA ALA A 103 27.07 -6.04 -27.59
C ALA A 103 28.43 -5.39 -27.90
N GLU A 104 28.60 -4.10 -27.56
CA GLU A 104 29.86 -3.37 -27.70
C GLU A 104 31.00 -4.00 -26.89
N ARG A 105 30.69 -4.54 -25.71
CA ARG A 105 31.64 -5.28 -24.87
C ARG A 105 31.94 -6.70 -25.40
N GLY A 106 31.10 -7.22 -26.29
CA GLY A 106 31.22 -8.56 -26.87
C GLY A 106 30.61 -9.67 -26.02
N ASP A 107 29.73 -9.33 -25.07
CA ASP A 107 29.04 -10.31 -24.22
C ASP A 107 27.90 -11.02 -24.96
N ILE A 108 27.31 -10.34 -25.95
CA ILE A 108 26.22 -10.85 -26.77
C ILE A 108 26.47 -10.52 -28.24
N VAL A 109 25.83 -11.27 -29.13
CA VAL A 109 25.80 -10.98 -30.57
C VAL A 109 24.42 -10.44 -30.92
N MET A 110 24.37 -9.18 -31.32
CA MET A 110 23.14 -8.57 -31.82
C MET A 110 22.92 -8.96 -33.28
N PRO A 111 21.65 -9.19 -33.70
CA PRO A 111 21.38 -9.50 -35.08
C PRO A 111 21.65 -8.27 -35.92
N ASP A 112 22.25 -8.47 -37.10
CA ASP A 112 22.35 -7.40 -38.06
C ASP A 112 20.93 -6.96 -38.47
N MET A 113 20.67 -5.66 -38.62
CA MET A 113 19.31 -5.15 -38.92
C MET A 113 18.73 -5.76 -40.20
N GLU A 114 19.57 -6.20 -41.13
CA GLU A 114 19.19 -6.90 -42.37
C GLU A 114 18.92 -8.42 -42.20
N GLN A 115 19.36 -9.00 -41.08
CA GLN A 115 19.23 -10.42 -40.72
C GLN A 115 18.12 -10.70 -39.71
N ALA A 116 17.68 -9.68 -38.94
CA ALA A 116 16.62 -9.80 -37.94
C ALA A 116 15.31 -10.42 -38.45
N GLY A 117 15.00 -10.27 -39.75
CA GLY A 117 13.83 -10.89 -40.40
C GLY A 117 14.08 -12.22 -41.11
N ARG A 118 15.28 -12.80 -41.05
CA ARG A 118 15.65 -14.05 -41.74
C ARG A 118 16.08 -15.19 -40.82
N ASP A 119 16.50 -14.89 -39.59
CA ASP A 119 16.93 -15.87 -38.59
C ASP A 119 16.20 -15.67 -37.25
N GLU A 120 14.86 -15.63 -37.28
CA GLU A 120 14.01 -15.52 -36.08
C GLU A 120 14.21 -16.69 -35.09
N GLY A 121 14.82 -17.80 -35.55
CA GLY A 121 15.13 -18.98 -34.72
C GLY A 121 16.51 -18.95 -34.04
N GLY A 122 17.44 -18.11 -34.51
CA GLY A 122 18.79 -17.98 -33.97
C GLY A 122 18.84 -17.23 -32.64
N GLU A 123 19.93 -17.41 -31.87
CA GLU A 123 20.12 -16.71 -30.59
C GLU A 123 20.17 -15.18 -30.77
N ALA A 124 20.92 -14.68 -31.75
CA ALA A 124 20.97 -13.26 -32.07
C ALA A 124 19.59 -12.70 -32.46
N GLY A 125 18.85 -13.40 -33.32
CA GLY A 125 17.49 -13.01 -33.70
C GLY A 125 16.55 -12.90 -32.49
N ARG A 126 16.59 -13.87 -31.57
CA ARG A 126 15.81 -13.84 -30.32
C ARG A 126 16.17 -12.66 -29.41
N ILE A 127 17.44 -12.32 -29.30
CA ILE A 127 17.90 -11.16 -28.52
C ILE A 127 17.39 -9.85 -29.16
N GLY A 128 17.48 -9.71 -30.48
CA GLY A 128 16.95 -8.52 -31.18
C GLY A 128 15.44 -8.38 -31.03
N LEU A 129 14.68 -9.48 -31.08
CA LEU A 129 13.24 -9.48 -30.79
C LEU A 129 12.95 -9.02 -29.35
N ALA A 130 13.73 -9.51 -28.37
CA ALA A 130 13.58 -9.09 -26.97
C ALA A 130 13.91 -7.61 -26.79
N GLN A 131 14.98 -7.11 -27.42
CA GLN A 131 15.34 -5.69 -27.40
C GLN A 131 14.23 -4.80 -27.96
N MET A 132 13.74 -5.11 -29.17
CA MET A 132 12.63 -4.37 -29.78
C MET A 132 11.37 -4.38 -28.92
N ALA A 133 11.05 -5.53 -28.30
CA ALA A 133 9.92 -5.63 -27.39
C ALA A 133 10.11 -4.73 -26.15
N MET A 134 11.29 -4.74 -25.52
CA MET A 134 11.58 -3.88 -24.37
C MET A 134 11.50 -2.40 -24.72
N GLY A 135 12.13 -1.97 -25.83
CA GLY A 135 12.06 -0.58 -26.27
C GLY A 135 10.63 -0.13 -26.61
N SER A 136 9.87 -0.96 -27.33
CA SER A 136 8.48 -0.66 -27.67
C SER A 136 7.56 -0.62 -26.44
N VAL A 137 7.70 -1.55 -25.51
CA VAL A 137 6.89 -1.58 -24.28
C VAL A 137 7.31 -0.44 -23.35
N GLY A 138 8.61 -0.13 -23.25
CA GLY A 138 9.13 0.99 -22.48
C GLY A 138 8.54 2.32 -22.93
N TYR A 139 8.57 2.57 -24.25
CA TYR A 139 7.97 3.76 -24.86
C TYR A 139 6.44 3.81 -24.66
N ALA A 140 5.75 2.67 -24.81
CA ALA A 140 4.31 2.61 -24.57
C ALA A 140 4.00 2.93 -23.09
N ALA A 141 4.72 2.33 -22.13
CA ALA A 141 4.53 2.57 -20.70
C ALA A 141 4.80 4.03 -20.31
N SER A 142 5.85 4.66 -20.85
CA SER A 142 6.17 6.06 -20.58
C SER A 142 5.14 7.05 -21.17
N THR A 143 4.36 6.62 -22.16
CA THR A 143 3.30 7.42 -22.80
C THR A 143 1.87 7.05 -22.37
N ILE A 144 1.69 5.92 -21.66
CA ILE A 144 0.38 5.40 -21.23
C ILE A 144 -0.30 6.32 -20.23
N VAL A 145 0.44 7.00 -19.35
CA VAL A 145 -0.17 7.81 -18.28
C VAL A 145 -0.64 9.16 -18.87
N PRO A 146 -1.94 9.34 -19.17
CA PRO A 146 -2.41 10.53 -19.87
C PRO A 146 -2.28 11.78 -18.98
N PRO A 147 -2.28 13.00 -19.55
CA PRO A 147 -2.39 14.23 -18.78
C PRO A 147 -3.57 14.26 -17.80
N SER A 148 -4.68 13.58 -18.14
CA SER A 148 -5.86 13.46 -17.28
C SER A 148 -5.62 12.65 -16.00
N ALA A 149 -4.56 11.84 -15.92
CA ALA A 149 -4.20 11.11 -14.70
C ALA A 149 -3.82 12.07 -13.57
N GLU A 150 -3.14 13.17 -13.88
CA GLU A 150 -2.79 14.21 -12.92
C GLU A 150 -4.02 14.90 -12.37
N GLU A 151 -4.95 15.23 -13.26
CA GLU A 151 -6.20 15.86 -12.90
C GLU A 151 -7.02 14.95 -12.01
N ALA A 152 -7.08 13.64 -12.32
CA ALA A 152 -7.76 12.66 -11.48
C ALA A 152 -7.15 12.60 -10.08
N VAL A 153 -5.82 12.48 -9.95
CA VAL A 153 -5.12 12.48 -8.65
C VAL A 153 -5.42 13.78 -7.88
N ARG A 154 -5.35 14.93 -8.55
CA ARG A 154 -5.63 16.25 -7.94
C ARG A 154 -7.07 16.37 -7.45
N LEU A 155 -8.04 15.93 -8.25
CA LEU A 155 -9.47 15.94 -7.89
C LEU A 155 -9.76 15.02 -6.71
N LEU A 156 -9.15 13.83 -6.68
CA LEU A 156 -9.28 12.88 -5.57
C LEU A 156 -8.65 13.43 -4.27
N ALA A 157 -7.45 14.01 -4.36
CA ALA A 157 -6.79 14.62 -3.21
C ALA A 157 -7.60 15.79 -2.63
N ALA A 158 -8.21 16.61 -3.49
CA ALA A 158 -9.03 17.75 -3.11
C ALA A 158 -10.49 17.38 -2.76
N ALA A 159 -10.90 16.12 -2.93
CA ALA A 159 -12.27 15.70 -2.70
C ALA A 159 -12.66 15.90 -1.23
N GLN A 160 -13.89 16.34 -0.99
CA GLN A 160 -14.38 16.53 0.37
C GLN A 160 -14.43 15.20 1.11
N ARG A 161 -13.78 15.15 2.28
CA ARG A 161 -13.89 14.02 3.19
C ARG A 161 -15.27 14.08 3.88
N LEU A 162 -16.10 13.06 3.67
CA LEU A 162 -17.45 13.00 4.24
C LEU A 162 -17.45 12.65 5.73
N ALA A 163 -16.45 11.90 6.19
CA ALA A 163 -16.23 11.59 7.60
C ALA A 163 -14.72 11.59 7.89
N PRO A 164 -14.23 12.33 8.90
CA PRO A 164 -12.84 12.25 9.32
C PRO A 164 -12.52 10.84 9.80
N LEU A 165 -11.35 10.32 9.43
CA LEU A 165 -10.81 9.12 10.05
C LEU A 165 -10.35 9.45 11.47
N PRO A 166 -10.49 8.50 12.42
CA PRO A 166 -9.88 8.62 13.75
C PRO A 166 -8.36 8.85 13.64
N VAL A 167 -7.77 9.54 14.62
CA VAL A 167 -6.31 9.74 14.68
C VAL A 167 -5.61 8.86 15.72
N ASN A 168 -6.35 8.05 16.48
CA ASN A 168 -5.81 7.10 17.45
C ASN A 168 -6.84 6.00 17.79
N ALA A 169 -6.39 4.94 18.47
CA ALA A 169 -7.23 3.84 18.90
C ALA A 169 -8.41 4.27 19.79
N HIS A 170 -8.24 5.29 20.63
CA HIS A 170 -9.30 5.78 21.52
C HIS A 170 -10.49 6.37 20.74
N GLU A 171 -10.21 7.24 19.77
CA GLU A 171 -11.21 7.81 18.89
C GLU A 171 -11.89 6.71 18.06
N THR A 172 -11.12 5.73 17.57
CA THR A 172 -11.65 4.58 16.84
C THR A 172 -12.65 3.80 17.69
N VAL A 173 -12.28 3.37 18.90
CA VAL A 173 -13.18 2.62 19.80
C VAL A 173 -14.41 3.45 20.14
N THR A 174 -14.23 4.73 20.47
CA THR A 174 -15.35 5.61 20.83
C THR A 174 -16.37 5.73 19.70
N GLU A 175 -15.89 5.90 18.47
CA GLU A 175 -16.76 6.03 17.30
C GLU A 175 -17.40 4.69 16.89
N VAL A 176 -16.69 3.57 17.04
CA VAL A 176 -17.28 2.23 16.89
C VAL A 176 -18.42 2.04 17.89
N GLY A 177 -18.23 2.39 19.16
CA GLY A 177 -19.26 2.31 20.19
C GLY A 177 -20.49 3.15 19.83
N ARG A 178 -20.28 4.36 19.30
CA ARG A 178 -21.35 5.23 18.81
C ARG A 178 -22.12 4.61 17.64
N LEU A 179 -21.44 3.92 16.71
CA LEU A 179 -22.06 3.26 15.55
C LEU A 179 -22.84 1.99 15.92
N LEU A 180 -22.46 1.32 17.01
CA LEU A 180 -23.14 0.13 17.51
C LEU A 180 -24.35 0.47 18.39
N GLY A 181 -24.36 1.66 19.00
CA GLY A 181 -25.53 2.19 19.71
C GLY A 181 -25.89 1.36 20.93
N ASP A 182 -27.18 1.04 21.09
CA ASP A 182 -27.71 0.39 22.29
C ASP A 182 -27.19 -1.05 22.49
N GLU A 183 -26.61 -1.67 21.47
CA GLU A 183 -25.98 -3.00 21.53
C GLU A 183 -24.63 -3.00 22.27
N ALA A 184 -24.06 -1.80 22.49
CA ALA A 184 -22.71 -1.60 22.96
C ALA A 184 -22.65 -0.79 24.25
N LYS A 185 -21.86 -1.27 25.21
CA LYS A 185 -21.46 -0.50 26.39
C LYS A 185 -19.97 -0.16 26.29
N LEU A 186 -19.69 1.12 26.05
CA LEU A 186 -18.33 1.65 26.02
C LEU A 186 -17.76 1.81 27.44
N PHE A 187 -16.56 1.27 27.65
CA PHE A 187 -15.76 1.49 28.84
C PHE A 187 -14.50 2.26 28.46
N THR A 188 -14.44 3.52 28.89
CA THR A 188 -13.27 4.38 28.69
C THR A 188 -12.33 4.24 29.89
N ALA A 189 -11.12 3.74 29.66
CA ALA A 189 -10.05 3.80 30.64
C ALA A 189 -9.35 5.17 30.49
N HIS A 190 -10.02 6.26 30.89
CA HIS A 190 -9.34 7.54 30.96
C HIS A 190 -8.37 7.51 32.13
N HIS A 191 -7.07 7.69 31.85
CA HIS A 191 -6.17 8.22 32.86
C HIS A 191 -6.62 9.64 33.15
N ASP A 192 -7.40 9.82 34.21
CA ASP A 192 -7.74 11.14 34.75
C ASP A 192 -6.44 11.85 35.20
N GLY A 193 -5.85 12.64 34.31
CA GLY A 193 -4.82 13.63 34.64
C GLY A 193 -3.71 13.75 33.60
N ASP A 194 -3.70 14.88 32.87
CA ASP A 194 -2.57 15.66 32.31
C ASP A 194 -1.27 14.97 31.83
N ALA A 195 -1.25 13.66 31.62
CA ALA A 195 -0.15 12.97 30.99
C ALA A 195 -0.26 13.17 29.48
N GLN A 196 0.81 13.70 28.86
CA GLN A 196 0.90 13.74 27.41
C GLN A 196 0.72 12.32 26.87
N PRO A 197 -0.10 12.12 25.82
CA PRO A 197 -0.21 10.83 25.17
C PRO A 197 1.19 10.38 24.74
N THR A 198 1.62 9.25 25.28
CA THR A 198 2.84 8.56 24.88
C THR A 198 2.59 7.82 23.57
N ASP A 199 3.64 7.43 22.84
CA ASP A 199 3.46 6.57 21.66
C ASP A 199 2.75 5.24 22.01
N HIS A 200 2.84 4.78 23.26
CA HIS A 200 2.06 3.64 23.76
C HIS A 200 0.54 3.91 23.82
N ASP A 201 0.10 5.15 24.01
CA ASP A 201 -1.34 5.50 24.02
C ASP A 201 -1.96 5.50 22.60
N ARG A 202 -1.11 5.59 21.55
CA ARG A 202 -1.55 5.42 20.15
C ARG A 202 -1.93 3.98 19.85
N GLU A 203 -1.28 3.01 20.51
CA GLU A 203 -1.46 1.58 20.28
C GLU A 203 -2.41 0.92 21.29
N HIS A 204 -2.42 1.35 22.56
CA HIS A 204 -3.19 0.73 23.63
C HIS A 204 -3.86 1.77 24.53
N CYS A 205 -5.02 2.29 24.12
CA CYS A 205 -5.76 3.27 24.91
C CYS A 205 -6.53 2.71 26.12
N GLY A 206 -6.49 1.38 26.36
CA GLY A 206 -7.22 0.70 27.43
C GLY A 206 -8.75 0.72 27.32
N CYS A 207 -9.31 1.40 26.29
CA CYS A 207 -10.74 1.46 26.06
C CYS A 207 -11.25 0.16 25.45
N ARG A 208 -12.46 -0.25 25.85
CA ARG A 208 -13.09 -1.47 25.38
C ARG A 208 -14.60 -1.29 25.24
N ILE A 209 -15.21 -2.11 24.40
CA ILE A 209 -16.67 -2.17 24.23
C ILE A 209 -17.14 -3.55 24.65
N GLU A 210 -18.11 -3.60 25.55
CA GLU A 210 -18.88 -4.81 25.80
C GLU A 210 -20.09 -4.83 24.87
N LEU A 211 -20.21 -5.88 24.06
CA LEU A 211 -21.30 -6.09 23.12
C LEU A 211 -22.22 -7.18 23.66
N THR A 212 -23.52 -6.92 23.64
CA THR A 212 -24.54 -7.94 23.95
C THR A 212 -25.29 -8.27 22.67
N THR A 213 -25.10 -9.49 22.17
CA THR A 213 -25.84 -9.97 21.00
C THR A 213 -27.31 -10.28 21.34
N PRO A 214 -28.22 -10.38 20.34
CA PRO A 214 -29.65 -10.61 20.60
C PRO A 214 -29.98 -11.91 21.36
N ASP A 215 -29.08 -12.91 21.32
CA ASP A 215 -29.18 -14.16 22.08
C ASP A 215 -28.67 -14.04 23.54
N GLY A 216 -28.16 -12.87 23.93
CA GLY A 216 -27.64 -12.58 25.26
C GLY A 216 -26.15 -12.91 25.44
N THR A 217 -25.44 -13.33 24.39
CA THR A 217 -24.00 -13.58 24.47
C THR A 217 -23.22 -12.27 24.64
N LEU A 218 -22.30 -12.26 25.61
CA LEU A 218 -21.44 -11.11 25.92
C LEU A 218 -20.07 -11.24 25.25
N TRP A 219 -19.64 -10.16 24.61
CA TRP A 219 -18.35 -10.04 23.94
C TRP A 219 -17.60 -8.80 24.39
N ASP A 220 -16.27 -8.88 24.48
CA ASP A 220 -15.36 -7.79 24.81
C ASP A 220 -14.52 -7.44 23.56
N PHE A 221 -14.75 -6.25 23.00
CA PHE A 221 -13.99 -5.69 21.89
C PHE A 221 -12.97 -4.69 22.40
N ARG A 222 -11.70 -4.84 22.01
CA ARG A 222 -10.63 -3.92 22.39
C ARG A 222 -9.47 -4.00 21.41
N ARG A 223 -8.52 -3.08 21.57
CA ARG A 223 -7.19 -3.20 20.95
C ARG A 223 -6.23 -3.87 21.92
N ASP A 224 -5.56 -4.93 21.49
CA ASP A 224 -4.59 -5.68 22.29
C ASP A 224 -3.37 -6.02 21.43
N GLU A 225 -2.16 -5.89 21.98
CA GLU A 225 -0.88 -6.17 21.29
C GLU A 225 -0.72 -5.66 19.83
N GLY A 226 -1.41 -4.57 19.46
CA GLY A 226 -1.34 -4.04 18.10
C GLY A 226 -2.42 -4.60 17.15
N GLU A 227 -3.41 -5.32 17.66
CA GLU A 227 -4.51 -5.90 16.90
C GLU A 227 -5.88 -5.56 17.50
N TRP A 228 -6.90 -5.54 16.65
CA TRP A 228 -8.29 -5.40 17.09
C TRP A 228 -8.86 -6.78 17.41
N CYS A 229 -9.25 -7.00 18.66
CA CYS A 229 -9.64 -8.31 19.15
C CYS A 229 -11.08 -8.29 19.67
N LEU A 230 -11.81 -9.37 19.40
CA LEU A 230 -13.14 -9.62 19.93
C LEU A 230 -13.15 -10.92 20.74
N THR A 231 -13.38 -10.82 22.05
CA THR A 231 -13.33 -11.97 22.98
C THR A 231 -14.72 -12.33 23.48
N ARG A 232 -15.14 -13.59 23.34
CA ARG A 232 -16.38 -14.09 23.94
C ARG A 232 -16.18 -14.31 25.43
N MET A 233 -16.99 -13.67 26.26
CA MET A 233 -16.78 -13.66 27.71
C MET A 233 -17.13 -14.99 28.40
N ALA A 234 -17.96 -15.82 27.77
CA ALA A 234 -18.40 -17.10 28.35
C ALA A 234 -17.27 -18.14 28.44
N ASP A 235 -16.39 -18.17 27.44
CA ASP A 235 -15.33 -19.19 27.29
C ASP A 235 -13.95 -18.60 26.94
N LEU A 236 -13.84 -17.27 26.88
CA LEU A 236 -12.62 -16.54 26.55
C LEU A 236 -12.07 -16.86 25.16
N HIS A 237 -12.94 -17.25 24.23
CA HIS A 237 -12.56 -17.41 22.84
C HIS A 237 -12.33 -16.06 22.17
N THR A 238 -11.13 -15.83 21.65
CA THR A 238 -10.74 -14.57 21.00
C THR A 238 -10.66 -14.73 19.49
N VAL A 239 -11.21 -13.74 18.79
CA VAL A 239 -11.09 -13.57 17.34
C VAL A 239 -10.32 -12.29 17.06
N GLU A 240 -9.22 -12.41 16.32
CA GLU A 240 -8.50 -11.28 15.74
C GLU A 240 -9.28 -10.78 14.52
N LEU A 241 -9.61 -9.49 14.51
CA LEU A 241 -10.31 -8.87 13.40
C LEU A 241 -9.31 -8.49 12.31
N ALA A 242 -9.70 -8.65 11.04
CA ALA A 242 -8.90 -8.33 9.87
C ALA A 242 -8.77 -6.80 9.62
N ALA A 243 -8.41 -6.06 10.66
CA ALA A 243 -8.04 -4.66 10.63
C ALA A 243 -6.86 -4.50 11.61
N GLY A 244 -5.66 -4.21 11.10
CA GLY A 244 -4.48 -4.02 11.95
C GLY A 244 -4.29 -2.56 12.41
N ASP A 245 -4.84 -1.61 11.65
CA ASP A 245 -4.64 -0.18 11.87
C ASP A 245 -5.41 0.33 13.10
N ALA A 246 -4.73 0.98 14.03
CA ALA A 246 -5.32 1.65 15.19
C ALA A 246 -6.32 2.75 14.81
N CYS A 247 -6.22 3.27 13.59
CA CYS A 247 -7.06 4.33 13.03
C CYS A 247 -8.03 3.82 11.95
N ALA A 248 -8.28 2.50 11.92
CA ALA A 248 -9.21 1.88 10.97
C ALA A 248 -10.58 2.58 10.96
N ASP A 249 -11.23 2.64 9.78
CA ASP A 249 -12.56 3.25 9.67
C ASP A 249 -13.53 2.57 10.65
N PRO A 250 -14.20 3.33 11.54
CA PRO A 250 -15.11 2.75 12.53
C PRO A 250 -16.25 1.93 11.94
N ARG A 251 -16.66 2.22 10.68
CA ARG A 251 -17.68 1.44 9.98
C ARG A 251 -17.15 0.07 9.54
N HIS A 252 -15.87 -0.03 9.18
CA HIS A 252 -15.20 -1.29 8.87
C HIS A 252 -15.20 -2.20 10.11
N LEU A 253 -14.72 -1.68 11.24
CA LEU A 253 -14.68 -2.43 12.50
C LEU A 253 -16.08 -2.82 12.96
N ALA A 254 -17.07 -1.92 12.88
CA ALA A 254 -18.45 -2.26 13.21
C ALA A 254 -19.03 -3.36 12.30
N ALA A 255 -18.65 -3.40 11.01
CA ALA A 255 -19.05 -4.47 10.10
C ALA A 255 -18.40 -5.81 10.47
N LEU A 256 -17.08 -5.82 10.77
CA LEU A 256 -16.35 -7.01 11.20
C LEU A 256 -16.91 -7.57 12.53
N LEU A 257 -17.24 -6.71 13.48
CA LEU A 257 -17.86 -7.10 14.75
C LEU A 257 -19.21 -7.79 14.54
N ARG A 258 -20.06 -7.21 13.69
CA ARG A 258 -21.37 -7.82 13.34
C ARG A 258 -21.20 -9.15 12.62
N GLN A 259 -20.20 -9.28 11.76
CA GLN A 259 -19.91 -10.53 11.07
C GLN A 259 -19.43 -11.61 12.06
N ALA A 260 -18.43 -11.30 12.89
CA ALA A 260 -17.81 -12.25 13.82
C ALA A 260 -18.81 -12.79 14.86
N THR A 261 -19.71 -11.93 15.33
CA THR A 261 -20.78 -12.30 16.28
C THR A 261 -21.88 -13.16 15.66
N GLN A 262 -22.03 -13.16 14.32
CA GLN A 262 -23.00 -14.00 13.61
C GLN A 262 -22.42 -15.36 13.21
N THR A 263 -21.12 -15.45 12.97
CA THR A 263 -20.46 -16.67 12.46
C THR A 263 -19.96 -17.60 13.57
N THR A 264 -19.95 -17.16 14.82
CA THR A 264 -19.38 -17.91 15.95
C THR A 264 -20.50 -18.43 16.85
N PRO A 265 -20.89 -19.72 16.75
CA PRO A 265 -21.95 -20.31 17.57
C PRO A 265 -21.53 -20.53 19.03
#